data_AF-A0A437S5Q0-F1
#
_entry.id   AF-A0A437S5Q0-F1
#
_cell.length_a   1.000
_cell.length_b   1.000
_cell.length_c   1.000
_cell.angle_alpha   90.00
_cell.angle_beta   90.00
_cell.angle_gamma   90.00
#
_symmetry.space_group_name_H-M   'P 1'
#
loop_
_entity.id
_entity.type
_entity.pdbx_description
1 polymer ?
#
loop_
_entity_poly.entity_id
_entity_poly.type
_entity_poly.pdbx_seq_one_letter_code
_entity_poly.pdbx_strand_id
1 'polypeptide(L)'
;MVKALLLKDIYLLKNNWKGFMIPIVIGFMPVLFNILTVNFNEYAASIFKSIFIFAIFYTSYASIYYDDESKFLDYVRVTPAGTAEYVKSKYLLSLFVYLILFLFLILMSLADMDIISAIYTSLLSTAALSIFGFITLTLIFKFGVKNVTQLIYILFFSIVLIYTFVNMKGFTTLNIIESIKNFNIYVTVSILILSVLTFFSCQKLSIKILEESKG
;
A
#
# COMPACT_ATOMS: atom_id res chain seq x y z
N MET A 1 -17.22 6.67 -17.27
CA MET A 1 -15.96 7.14 -17.90
C MET A 1 -14.72 6.78 -17.05
N VAL A 2 -14.93 6.34 -15.80
CA VAL A 2 -13.99 5.61 -14.91
C VAL A 2 -13.11 4.56 -15.60
N LYS A 3 -13.66 3.72 -16.50
CA LYS A 3 -12.88 2.68 -17.19
C LYS A 3 -11.73 3.26 -18.02
N ALA A 4 -11.93 4.41 -18.66
CA ALA A 4 -10.89 5.07 -19.45
C ALA A 4 -9.79 5.68 -18.55
N LEU A 5 -10.18 6.25 -17.41
CA LEU A 5 -9.25 6.76 -16.41
C LEU A 5 -8.39 5.63 -15.81
N LEU A 6 -9.00 4.49 -15.47
CA LEU A 6 -8.27 3.30 -15.03
C LEU A 6 -7.33 2.77 -16.12
N LEU A 7 -7.77 2.72 -17.38
CA LEU A 7 -6.93 2.26 -18.48
C LEU A 7 -5.70 3.16 -18.69
N LYS A 8 -5.88 4.48 -18.57
CA LYS A 8 -4.78 5.46 -18.56
C LYS A 8 -3.80 5.15 -17.42
N ASP A 9 -4.30 4.96 -16.20
CA ASP A 9 -3.45 4.66 -15.04
C ASP A 9 -2.67 3.35 -15.24
N ILE A 10 -3.30 2.30 -15.77
CA ILE A 10 -2.65 1.02 -16.11
C ILE A 10 -1.60 1.23 -17.21
N TYR A 11 -1.87 2.05 -18.23
CA TYR A 11 -0.91 2.36 -19.28
C TYR A 11 0.32 3.12 -18.74
N LEU A 12 0.11 4.06 -17.82
CA LEU A 12 1.21 4.74 -17.12
C LEU A 12 2.05 3.76 -16.29
N LEU A 13 1.40 2.84 -15.57
CA LEU A 13 2.10 1.79 -14.82
C LEU A 13 2.91 0.88 -15.75
N LYS A 14 2.33 0.51 -16.89
CA LYS A 14 3.01 -0.31 -17.92
C LYS A 14 4.22 0.41 -18.50
N ASN A 15 4.14 1.72 -18.80
CA ASN A 15 5.28 2.45 -19.34
C ASN A 15 6.41 2.60 -18.29
N ASN A 16 6.05 2.69 -17.01
CA ASN A 16 7.00 2.79 -15.90
C ASN A 16 7.33 1.45 -15.23
N TRP A 17 7.08 0.32 -15.90
CA TRP A 17 7.22 -1.03 -15.32
C TRP A 17 8.61 -1.32 -14.74
N LYS A 18 9.66 -0.75 -15.34
CA LYS A 18 11.04 -0.92 -14.87
C LYS A 18 11.24 -0.42 -13.44
N GLY A 19 10.56 0.67 -13.06
CA GLY A 19 10.59 1.20 -11.70
C GLY A 19 9.96 0.26 -10.67
N PHE A 20 9.05 -0.62 -11.10
CA PHE A 20 8.41 -1.62 -10.25
C PHE A 20 9.20 -2.94 -10.18
N MET A 21 10.01 -3.27 -11.18
CA MET A 21 10.82 -4.50 -11.17
C MET A 21 11.88 -4.49 -10.06
N ILE A 22 12.55 -3.35 -9.84
CA ILE A 22 13.60 -3.22 -8.83
C ILE A 22 13.09 -3.61 -7.42
N PRO A 23 12.02 -3.01 -6.89
CA PRO A 23 11.53 -3.37 -5.57
C PRO A 23 10.97 -4.79 -5.52
N ILE A 24 10.37 -5.31 -6.60
CA ILE A 24 9.93 -6.72 -6.66
C ILE A 24 11.14 -7.65 -6.46
N VAL A 25 12.21 -7.46 -7.24
CA VAL A 25 13.41 -8.31 -7.14
C VAL A 25 14.02 -8.23 -5.73
N ILE A 26 14.17 -7.01 -5.21
CA ILE A 26 14.69 -6.74 -3.85
C ILE A 26 13.82 -7.42 -2.78
N GLY A 27 12.50 -7.32 -2.90
CA GLY A 27 11.55 -7.94 -1.97
C GLY A 27 11.58 -9.46 -1.96
N PHE A 28 11.85 -10.08 -3.11
CA PHE A 28 11.93 -11.54 -3.26
C PHE A 28 13.30 -12.13 -2.93
N MET A 29 14.33 -11.30 -2.71
CA MET A 29 15.66 -11.80 -2.32
C MET A 29 15.65 -12.75 -1.12
N PRO A 30 14.91 -12.49 -0.02
CA PRO A 30 14.88 -13.41 1.11
C PRO A 30 14.32 -14.79 0.74
N VAL A 31 13.28 -14.83 -0.09
CA VAL A 31 12.69 -16.08 -0.60
C VAL A 31 13.70 -16.85 -1.46
N LEU A 32 14.41 -16.15 -2.35
CA LEU A 32 15.45 -16.75 -3.18
C LEU A 32 16.61 -17.31 -2.35
N PHE A 33 17.07 -16.58 -1.34
CA PHE A 33 18.14 -17.05 -0.46
C PHE A 33 17.73 -18.26 0.39
N ASN A 34 16.48 -18.29 0.86
CA ASN A 34 15.94 -19.45 1.59
C ASN A 34 15.90 -20.70 0.70
N ILE A 35 15.43 -20.58 -0.56
CA ILE A 35 15.45 -21.68 -1.55
C ILE A 35 16.89 -22.19 -1.81
N LEU A 36 17.87 -21.28 -1.85
CA LEU A 36 19.28 -21.60 -2.05
C LEU A 36 19.99 -22.08 -0.77
N THR A 37 19.25 -22.33 0.32
CA THR A 37 19.75 -22.75 1.64
C THR A 37 20.85 -21.86 2.22
N VAL A 38 20.87 -20.59 1.80
CA VAL A 38 21.79 -19.57 2.35
C VAL A 38 21.16 -19.02 3.61
N ASN A 39 21.86 -19.14 4.74
CA ASN A 39 21.43 -18.56 6.02
C ASN A 39 21.34 -17.04 5.88
N PHE A 40 20.12 -16.56 5.66
CA PHE A 40 19.81 -15.16 5.55
C PHE A 40 19.34 -14.63 6.90
N ASN A 41 19.87 -13.48 7.30
CA ASN A 41 19.48 -12.88 8.57
C ASN A 41 17.99 -12.48 8.53
N GLU A 42 17.19 -12.94 9.50
CA GLU A 42 15.76 -12.59 9.63
C GLU A 42 15.53 -11.06 9.64
N TYR A 43 16.47 -10.30 10.19
CA TYR A 43 16.41 -8.83 10.17
C TYR A 43 16.51 -8.27 8.76
N ALA A 44 17.43 -8.81 7.96
CA ALA A 44 17.54 -8.42 6.56
C ALA A 44 16.27 -8.79 5.81
N ALA A 45 15.72 -9.99 6.03
CA ALA A 45 14.48 -10.45 5.38
C ALA A 45 13.31 -9.49 5.64
N SER A 46 13.17 -9.03 6.89
CA SER A 46 12.15 -8.06 7.29
C SER A 46 12.33 -6.72 6.58
N ILE A 47 13.56 -6.18 6.50
CA ILE A 47 13.85 -4.94 5.78
C ILE A 47 13.50 -5.05 4.29
N PHE A 48 13.91 -6.14 3.63
CA PHE A 48 13.60 -6.38 2.22
C PHE A 48 12.08 -6.47 1.96
N LYS A 49 11.35 -7.17 2.83
CA LYS A 49 9.88 -7.25 2.78
C LYS A 49 9.23 -5.88 3.00
N SER A 50 9.72 -5.09 3.95
CA SER A 50 9.21 -3.72 4.20
C SER A 50 9.43 -2.79 3.00
N ILE A 51 10.63 -2.80 2.40
CA ILE A 51 10.94 -1.99 1.21
C ILE A 51 10.00 -2.36 0.05
N PHE A 52 9.75 -3.65 -0.14
CA PHE A 52 8.83 -4.14 -1.15
C PHE A 52 7.39 -3.66 -0.93
N ILE A 53 6.88 -3.82 0.30
CA ILE A 53 5.55 -3.34 0.68
C ILE A 53 5.42 -1.85 0.39
N PHE A 54 6.43 -1.06 0.78
CA PHE A 54 6.43 0.39 0.54
C PHE A 54 6.42 0.74 -0.94
N ALA A 55 7.21 0.05 -1.74
CA ALA A 55 7.26 0.32 -3.17
C ALA A 55 5.95 -0.04 -3.89
N ILE A 56 5.32 -1.15 -3.51
CA ILE A 56 3.98 -1.48 -4.03
C ILE A 56 2.96 -0.44 -3.55
N PHE A 57 3.00 -0.06 -2.28
CA PHE A 57 2.18 1.01 -1.74
C PHE A 57 2.38 2.31 -2.52
N TYR A 58 3.62 2.67 -2.88
CA TYR A 58 3.96 3.83 -3.70
C TYR A 58 3.26 3.90 -5.04
N THR A 59 3.05 2.75 -5.68
CA THR A 59 2.38 2.69 -6.99
C THR A 59 0.97 3.27 -6.97
N SER A 60 0.27 3.15 -5.84
CA SER A 60 -1.12 3.59 -5.71
C SER A 60 -1.26 5.12 -5.79
N TYR A 61 -0.27 5.87 -5.31
CA TYR A 61 -0.25 7.35 -5.39
C TYR A 61 0.68 7.92 -6.46
N ALA A 62 1.59 7.12 -7.03
CA ALA A 62 2.39 7.53 -8.18
C ALA A 62 1.52 8.02 -9.36
N SER A 63 0.37 7.39 -9.58
CA SER A 63 -0.58 7.84 -10.62
C SER A 63 -1.12 9.26 -10.37
N ILE A 64 -1.28 9.65 -9.11
CA ILE A 64 -1.72 11.01 -8.73
C ILE A 64 -0.56 11.99 -8.85
N TYR A 65 0.66 11.55 -8.55
CA TYR A 65 1.86 12.34 -8.74
C TYR A 65 2.05 12.77 -10.20
N TYR A 66 1.93 11.84 -11.15
CA TYR A 66 1.98 12.17 -12.58
C TYR A 66 0.84 13.08 -13.04
N ASP A 67 -0.34 12.93 -12.42
CA ASP A 67 -1.50 13.77 -12.72
C ASP A 67 -1.33 15.20 -12.17
N ASP A 68 -0.65 15.37 -11.04
CA ASP A 68 -0.30 16.67 -10.47
C ASP A 68 0.75 17.39 -11.34
N GLU A 69 1.80 16.68 -11.79
CA GLU A 69 2.82 17.25 -12.68
C GLU A 69 2.26 17.72 -14.03
N SER A 70 1.31 16.97 -14.58
CA SER A 70 0.67 17.29 -15.87
C SER A 70 -0.57 18.19 -15.74
N LYS A 71 -0.93 18.63 -14.52
CA LYS A 71 -2.19 19.34 -14.23
C LYS A 71 -3.44 18.63 -14.75
N PHE A 72 -3.41 17.30 -14.81
CA PHE A 72 -4.48 16.48 -15.37
C PHE A 72 -5.82 16.68 -14.64
N LEU A 73 -5.77 16.98 -13.33
CA LEU A 73 -6.98 17.25 -12.55
C LEU A 73 -7.75 18.46 -13.09
N ASP A 74 -7.06 19.52 -13.54
CA ASP A 74 -7.71 20.70 -14.12
C ASP A 74 -8.41 20.36 -15.44
N TYR A 75 -7.80 19.50 -16.27
CA TYR A 75 -8.44 18.97 -17.47
C TYR A 75 -9.67 18.11 -17.14
N VAL A 76 -9.59 17.23 -16.13
CA VAL A 76 -10.72 16.40 -15.71
C VAL A 76 -11.90 17.26 -15.28
N ARG A 77 -11.66 18.40 -14.60
CA ARG A 77 -12.71 19.30 -14.12
C ARG A 77 -13.59 19.88 -15.23
N VAL A 78 -13.05 20.03 -16.44
CA VAL A 78 -13.78 20.53 -17.62
C VAL A 78 -14.34 19.43 -18.51
N THR A 79 -14.03 18.16 -18.22
CA THR A 79 -14.57 17.01 -18.95
C THR A 79 -15.87 16.48 -18.34
N PRO A 80 -16.70 15.76 -19.12
CA PRO A 80 -17.90 15.09 -18.62
C PRO A 80 -17.68 14.07 -17.49
N ALA A 81 -16.44 13.63 -17.24
CA ALA A 81 -16.13 12.69 -16.16
C ALA A 81 -16.39 13.32 -14.79
N GLY A 82 -16.07 14.60 -14.65
CA GLY A 82 -16.08 15.31 -13.38
C GLY A 82 -15.08 14.75 -12.36
N THR A 83 -15.07 15.38 -11.19
CA THR A 83 -14.17 15.05 -10.07
C THR A 83 -14.53 13.73 -9.39
N ALA A 84 -15.82 13.40 -9.31
CA ALA A 84 -16.30 12.19 -8.66
C ALA A 84 -15.80 10.90 -9.35
N GLU A 85 -15.86 10.84 -10.69
CA GLU A 85 -15.37 9.67 -11.42
C GLU A 85 -13.85 9.53 -11.33
N TYR A 86 -13.12 10.65 -11.28
CA TYR A 86 -11.67 10.65 -11.09
C TYR A 86 -11.26 10.08 -9.74
N VAL A 87 -11.85 10.57 -8.65
CA VAL A 87 -11.59 10.01 -7.31
C VAL A 87 -11.93 8.52 -7.28
N LYS A 88 -13.08 8.13 -7.85
CA LYS A 88 -13.46 6.71 -7.94
C LYS A 88 -12.44 5.87 -8.69
N SER A 89 -11.87 6.38 -9.79
CA SER A 89 -10.79 5.71 -10.51
C SER A 89 -9.57 5.46 -9.62
N LYS A 90 -9.11 6.47 -8.87
CA LYS A 90 -7.91 6.34 -8.01
C LYS A 90 -8.12 5.37 -6.85
N TYR A 91 -9.29 5.36 -6.23
CA TYR A 91 -9.62 4.38 -5.19
C TYR A 91 -9.70 2.96 -5.75
N LEU A 92 -10.28 2.75 -6.94
CA LEU A 92 -10.30 1.44 -7.59
C LEU A 92 -8.90 0.96 -7.99
N LEU A 93 -8.04 1.86 -8.49
CA LEU A 93 -6.64 1.55 -8.76
C LEU A 93 -5.92 1.09 -7.49
N SER A 94 -6.10 1.80 -6.38
CA SER A 94 -5.47 1.40 -5.11
C SER A 94 -5.95 0.03 -4.62
N LEU A 95 -7.23 -0.30 -4.80
CA LEU A 95 -7.77 -1.62 -4.47
C LEU A 95 -7.11 -2.72 -5.31
N PHE A 96 -6.91 -2.48 -6.62
CA PHE A 96 -6.20 -3.40 -7.50
C PHE A 96 -4.74 -3.60 -7.07
N VAL A 97 -4.05 -2.51 -6.67
CA VAL A 97 -2.69 -2.57 -6.12
C VAL A 97 -2.65 -3.39 -4.82
N TYR A 98 -3.61 -3.20 -3.90
CA TYR A 98 -3.68 -3.99 -2.66
C TYR A 98 -3.97 -5.47 -2.91
N LEU A 99 -4.76 -5.80 -3.93
CA LEU A 99 -4.96 -7.20 -4.33
C LEU A 99 -3.66 -7.83 -4.81
N ILE A 100 -2.87 -7.11 -5.61
CA ILE A 100 -1.54 -7.56 -6.05
C ILE A 100 -0.60 -7.72 -4.85
N LEU A 101 -0.60 -6.75 -3.93
CA LEU A 101 0.20 -6.81 -2.71
C LEU A 101 -0.14 -8.05 -1.89
N PHE A 102 -1.42 -8.35 -1.71
CA PHE A 102 -1.88 -9.54 -1.00
C PHE A 102 -1.33 -10.83 -1.60
N LEU A 103 -1.40 -10.97 -2.93
CA LEU A 103 -0.86 -12.14 -3.64
C LEU A 103 0.65 -12.29 -3.42
N PHE A 104 1.39 -11.19 -3.52
CA PHE A 104 2.84 -11.23 -3.28
C PHE A 104 3.19 -11.51 -1.82
N LEU A 105 2.43 -10.99 -0.86
CA LEU A 105 2.64 -11.27 0.55
C LEU A 105 2.41 -12.75 0.88
N ILE A 106 1.42 -13.39 0.24
CA ILE A 106 1.23 -14.85 0.36
C ILE A 106 2.48 -15.57 -0.14
N LEU A 107 2.95 -15.25 -1.35
CA LEU A 107 4.11 -15.90 -1.95
C LEU A 107 5.37 -15.74 -1.07
N MET A 108 5.58 -14.55 -0.51
CA MET A 108 6.69 -14.30 0.40
C MET A 108 6.55 -15.06 1.73
N SER A 109 5.34 -15.16 2.27
CA SER A 109 5.10 -15.78 3.57
C SER A 109 5.10 -17.31 3.50
N LEU A 110 4.85 -17.90 2.32
CA LEU A 110 4.97 -19.34 2.09
C LEU A 110 6.40 -19.88 2.23
N ALA A 111 7.42 -19.02 2.22
CA ALA A 111 8.79 -19.42 2.48
C ALA A 111 9.01 -19.88 3.94
N ASP A 112 8.23 -19.31 4.87
CA ASP A 112 8.49 -19.45 6.31
C ASP A 112 7.26 -19.94 7.11
N MET A 113 6.08 -20.05 6.48
CA MET A 113 4.81 -20.35 7.15
C MET A 113 3.92 -21.32 6.36
N ASP A 114 3.09 -22.08 7.09
CA ASP A 114 2.02 -22.88 6.49
C ASP A 114 1.03 -22.02 5.69
N ILE A 115 0.41 -22.61 4.67
CA ILE A 115 -0.48 -21.91 3.73
C ILE A 115 -1.62 -21.15 4.42
N ILE A 116 -2.21 -21.72 5.48
CA ILE A 116 -3.31 -21.10 6.24
C ILE A 116 -2.80 -19.85 6.95
N SER A 117 -1.68 -19.96 7.66
CA SER A 117 -1.06 -18.83 8.38
C SER A 117 -0.56 -17.74 7.43
N ALA A 118 -0.01 -18.12 6.28
CA ALA A 118 0.41 -17.19 5.23
C ALA A 118 -0.78 -16.37 4.69
N ILE A 119 -1.93 -17.01 4.46
CA ILE A 119 -3.15 -16.32 4.01
C ILE A 119 -3.65 -15.34 5.08
N TYR A 120 -3.78 -15.76 6.34
CA TYR A 120 -4.28 -14.90 7.41
C TYR A 120 -3.40 -13.67 7.66
N THR A 121 -2.08 -13.88 7.77
CA THR A 121 -1.12 -12.79 8.00
C THR A 121 -1.08 -11.81 6.84
N SER A 122 -1.11 -12.31 5.60
CA SER A 122 -1.14 -11.48 4.39
C SER A 122 -2.44 -10.69 4.28
N LEU A 123 -3.58 -11.29 4.63
CA LEU A 123 -4.89 -10.65 4.61
C LEU A 123 -4.95 -9.51 5.63
N LEU A 124 -4.53 -9.76 6.87
CA LEU A 124 -4.46 -8.76 7.94
C LEU A 124 -3.53 -7.59 7.56
N SER A 125 -2.33 -7.91 7.07
CA SER A 125 -1.35 -6.90 6.65
C SER A 125 -1.89 -6.03 5.52
N THR A 126 -2.50 -6.65 4.50
CA THR A 126 -3.09 -5.92 3.37
C THR A 126 -4.26 -5.05 3.82
N ALA A 127 -5.12 -5.56 4.70
CA ALA A 127 -6.26 -4.81 5.20
C ALA A 127 -5.82 -3.58 6.02
N ALA A 128 -4.83 -3.73 6.90
CA ALA A 128 -4.25 -2.61 7.65
C ALA A 128 -3.59 -1.57 6.72
N LEU A 129 -2.80 -2.01 5.75
CA LEU A 129 -2.18 -1.14 4.75
C LEU A 129 -3.21 -0.42 3.88
N SER A 130 -4.32 -1.08 3.54
CA SER A 130 -5.38 -0.47 2.76
C SER A 130 -6.07 0.67 3.51
N ILE A 131 -6.33 0.51 4.82
CA ILE A 131 -6.86 1.57 5.68
C ILE A 131 -5.93 2.78 5.66
N PHE A 132 -4.63 2.54 5.93
CA PHE A 132 -3.62 3.60 5.91
C PHE A 132 -3.55 4.28 4.54
N GLY A 133 -3.62 3.50 3.46
CA GLY A 133 -3.61 4.00 2.09
C GLY A 133 -4.81 4.83 1.70
N PHE A 134 -6.02 4.42 2.09
CA PHE A 134 -7.24 5.19 1.80
C PHE A 134 -7.26 6.53 2.53
N ILE A 135 -6.78 6.57 3.77
CA ILE A 135 -6.60 7.81 4.53
C ILE A 135 -5.56 8.69 3.84
N THR A 136 -4.43 8.10 3.45
CA THR A 136 -3.36 8.80 2.74
C THR A 136 -3.83 9.39 1.42
N LEU A 137 -4.62 8.66 0.63
CA LEU A 137 -5.23 9.18 -0.59
C LEU A 137 -6.13 10.39 -0.33
N THR A 138 -6.95 10.35 0.73
CA THR A 138 -7.75 11.51 1.13
C THR A 138 -6.87 12.70 1.50
N LEU A 139 -5.79 12.47 2.25
CA LEU A 139 -4.84 13.53 2.59
C LEU A 139 -4.16 14.10 1.35
N ILE A 140 -3.80 13.27 0.37
CA ILE A 140 -3.22 13.72 -0.91
C ILE A 140 -4.18 14.65 -1.64
N PHE A 141 -5.47 14.31 -1.70
CA PHE A 141 -6.47 15.19 -2.33
C PHE A 141 -6.66 16.51 -1.58
N LYS A 142 -6.42 16.54 -0.26
CA LYS A 142 -6.57 17.76 0.56
C LYS A 142 -5.35 18.66 0.57
N PHE A 143 -4.15 18.09 0.69
CA PHE A 143 -2.90 18.81 0.96
C PHE A 143 -1.91 18.79 -0.20
N GLY A 144 -2.25 18.10 -1.28
CA GLY A 144 -1.38 17.91 -2.44
C GLY A 144 -0.42 16.74 -2.28
N VAL A 145 -0.06 16.13 -3.41
CA VAL A 145 0.74 14.90 -3.44
C VAL A 145 2.15 15.11 -2.91
N LYS A 146 2.78 16.25 -3.18
CA LYS A 146 4.18 16.52 -2.79
C LYS A 146 4.37 16.56 -1.27
N ASN A 147 3.50 17.28 -0.57
CA ASN A 147 3.55 17.44 0.88
C ASN A 147 3.30 16.12 1.61
N VAL A 148 2.27 15.38 1.16
CA VAL A 148 1.91 14.11 1.81
C VAL A 148 2.94 13.02 1.49
N THR A 149 3.48 12.97 0.28
CA THR A 149 4.51 11.98 -0.09
C THR A 149 5.74 12.07 0.81
N GLN A 150 6.23 13.29 1.08
CA GLN A 150 7.35 13.49 2.02
C GLN A 150 7.02 12.96 3.42
N LEU A 151 5.82 13.24 3.92
CA LEU A 151 5.36 12.78 5.23
C LEU A 151 5.28 11.24 5.28
N ILE A 152 4.77 10.59 4.23
CA ILE A 152 4.73 9.12 4.13
C ILE A 152 6.16 8.55 4.18
N TYR A 153 7.10 9.12 3.41
CA TYR A 153 8.50 8.67 3.44
C TYR A 153 9.10 8.77 4.83
N ILE A 154 8.91 9.90 5.52
CA ILE A 154 9.40 10.11 6.88
C ILE A 154 8.78 9.09 7.83
N LEU A 155 7.46 8.92 7.82
CA LEU A 155 6.76 7.96 8.68
C LEU A 155 7.24 6.53 8.43
N PHE A 156 7.32 6.12 7.16
CA PHE A 156 7.71 4.76 6.79
C PHE A 156 9.14 4.45 7.22
N PHE A 157 10.11 5.29 6.85
CA PHE A 157 11.50 5.07 7.25
C PHE A 157 11.69 5.19 8.75
N SER A 158 10.94 6.06 9.45
CA SER A 158 10.98 6.14 10.91
C SER A 158 10.49 4.83 11.55
N ILE A 159 9.40 4.23 11.06
CA ILE A 159 8.88 2.96 11.58
C ILE A 159 9.88 1.83 11.34
N VAL A 160 10.46 1.74 10.14
CA VAL A 160 11.49 0.73 9.83
C VAL A 160 12.73 0.92 10.70
N LEU A 161 13.18 2.16 10.91
CA LEU A 161 14.31 2.47 11.79
C LEU A 161 14.01 2.13 13.24
N ILE A 162 12.84 2.51 13.77
CA ILE A 162 12.44 2.16 15.14
C ILE A 162 12.39 0.65 15.31
N TYR A 163 11.75 -0.07 14.38
CA TYR A 163 11.67 -1.53 14.41
C TYR A 163 13.07 -2.18 14.40
N THR A 164 13.97 -1.71 13.54
CA THR A 164 15.35 -2.21 13.48
C THR A 164 16.15 -1.90 14.76
N PHE A 165 16.06 -0.68 15.30
CA PHE A 165 16.76 -0.30 16.54
C PHE A 165 16.25 -1.05 17.79
N VAL A 166 14.94 -1.26 17.91
CA VAL A 166 14.33 -2.01 19.02
C VAL A 166 14.84 -3.46 19.02
N ASN A 167 14.88 -4.08 17.85
CA ASN A 167 15.36 -5.44 17.68
C ASN A 167 16.88 -5.56 17.94
N MET A 168 17.70 -4.61 17.47
CA MET A 168 19.15 -4.62 17.71
C MET A 168 19.53 -4.51 19.19
N LYS A 169 18.71 -3.84 20.00
CA LYS A 169 18.94 -3.68 21.45
C LYS A 169 18.49 -4.90 22.27
N GLY A 170 18.04 -5.98 21.64
CA GLY A 170 17.58 -7.18 22.33
C GLY A 170 16.29 -6.96 23.14
N PHE A 171 15.52 -5.91 22.86
CA PHE A 171 14.15 -5.75 23.38
C PHE A 171 13.18 -6.68 22.61
N THR A 172 13.53 -7.95 22.50
CA THR A 172 12.69 -8.99 21.90
C THR A 172 11.79 -9.58 22.98
N THR A 173 10.79 -8.81 23.43
CA THR A 173 9.67 -9.34 24.24
C THR A 173 8.31 -8.77 23.85
N LEU A 174 8.19 -8.02 22.76
CA LEU A 174 6.92 -7.99 22.05
C LEU A 174 6.93 -9.21 21.13
N ASN A 175 6.45 -10.33 21.68
CA ASN A 175 6.21 -11.55 20.93
C ASN A 175 5.03 -11.28 19.98
N ILE A 176 5.25 -10.45 18.97
CA ILE A 176 4.25 -10.02 17.99
C ILE A 176 3.71 -11.27 17.27
N ILE A 177 4.55 -12.30 17.11
CA ILE A 177 4.17 -13.58 16.52
C ILE A 177 3.19 -14.36 17.42
N GLU A 178 3.41 -14.41 18.74
CA GLU A 178 2.40 -14.96 19.69
C GLU A 178 1.15 -14.08 19.78
N SER A 179 1.33 -12.76 19.73
CA SER A 179 0.22 -11.80 19.72
C SER A 179 -0.64 -11.99 18.46
N ILE A 180 -0.01 -12.26 17.30
CA ILE A 180 -0.65 -12.58 16.01
C ILE A 180 -1.28 -13.99 16.03
N LYS A 181 -0.64 -14.99 16.65
CA LYS A 181 -1.25 -16.32 16.84
C LYS A 181 -2.52 -16.27 17.69
N ASN A 182 -2.60 -15.31 18.61
CA ASN A 182 -3.80 -15.01 19.40
C ASN A 182 -4.78 -14.05 18.71
N PHE A 183 -4.57 -13.65 17.44
CA PHE A 183 -5.59 -12.90 16.70
C PHE A 183 -6.82 -13.79 16.50
N ASN A 184 -7.80 -13.53 17.35
CA ASN A 184 -9.11 -14.13 17.25
C ASN A 184 -9.71 -13.77 15.87
N ILE A 185 -10.42 -14.72 15.25
CA ILE A 185 -11.09 -14.53 13.96
C ILE A 185 -11.94 -13.25 13.93
N TYR A 186 -12.49 -12.86 15.09
CA TYR A 186 -13.21 -11.60 15.27
C TYR A 186 -12.36 -10.36 14.93
N VAL A 187 -11.10 -10.29 15.36
CA VAL A 187 -10.23 -9.14 15.08
C VAL A 187 -9.95 -9.03 13.58
N THR A 188 -9.68 -10.15 12.92
CA THR A 188 -9.50 -10.21 11.46
C THR A 188 -10.74 -9.74 10.72
N VAL A 189 -11.92 -10.22 11.11
CA VAL A 189 -13.19 -9.79 10.54
C VAL A 189 -13.44 -8.30 10.80
N SER A 190 -13.16 -7.81 12.01
CA SER A 190 -13.30 -6.38 12.35
C SER A 190 -12.39 -5.48 11.50
N ILE A 191 -11.13 -5.86 11.28
CA ILE A 191 -10.19 -5.09 10.45
C ILE A 191 -10.65 -5.07 8.99
N LEU A 192 -11.18 -6.18 8.47
CA LEU A 192 -11.74 -6.25 7.11
C LEU A 192 -12.98 -5.37 6.96
N ILE A 193 -13.90 -5.40 7.94
CA ILE A 193 -15.05 -4.50 7.94
C ILE A 193 -14.58 -3.05 7.98
N LEU A 194 -13.61 -2.74 8.84
CA LEU A 194 -13.05 -1.40 8.97
C LEU A 194 -12.38 -0.93 7.67
N SER A 195 -11.68 -1.79 6.94
CA SER A 195 -11.06 -1.43 5.65
C SER A 195 -12.10 -1.08 4.59
N VAL A 196 -13.19 -1.85 4.51
CA VAL A 196 -14.31 -1.57 3.61
C VAL A 196 -15.02 -0.26 3.99
N LEU A 197 -15.28 -0.05 5.28
CA LEU A 197 -15.89 1.20 5.75
C LEU A 197 -15.00 2.42 5.47
N THR A 198 -13.69 2.26 5.67
CA THR A 198 -12.70 3.31 5.39
C THR A 198 -12.65 3.61 3.90
N PHE A 199 -12.68 2.60 3.02
CA PHE A 199 -12.74 2.79 1.57
C PHE A 199 -13.90 3.72 1.17
N PHE A 200 -15.13 3.39 1.57
CA PHE A 200 -16.30 4.19 1.19
C PHE A 200 -16.32 5.58 1.84
N SER A 201 -15.91 5.66 3.11
CA SER A 201 -15.90 6.93 3.86
C SER A 201 -14.86 7.89 3.30
N CYS A 202 -13.62 7.43 3.13
CA CYS A 202 -12.52 8.21 2.56
C CYS A 202 -12.81 8.59 1.11
N GLN A 203 -13.40 7.71 0.31
CA GLN A 203 -13.80 8.05 -1.06
C GLN A 203 -14.80 9.21 -1.09
N LYS A 204 -15.87 9.14 -0.28
CA LYS A 204 -16.86 10.23 -0.20
C LYS A 204 -16.25 11.54 0.29
N LEU A 205 -15.39 11.49 1.31
CA LEU A 205 -14.67 12.66 1.81
C LEU A 205 -13.77 13.28 0.74
N SER A 206 -13.02 12.47 0.00
CA SER A 206 -12.14 12.92 -1.08
C SER A 206 -12.91 13.62 -2.21
N ILE A 207 -14.10 13.14 -2.56
CA ILE A 207 -14.98 13.82 -3.53
C ILE A 207 -15.39 15.19 -3.01
N LYS A 208 -15.90 15.24 -1.76
CA LYS A 208 -16.34 16.48 -1.11
C LYS A 208 -15.22 17.52 -1.04
N ILE A 209 -14.01 17.12 -0.64
CA ILE A 209 -12.83 17.99 -0.56
C ILE A 209 -12.52 18.63 -1.92
N LEU A 210 -12.54 17.83 -3.00
CA LEU A 210 -12.24 18.35 -4.33
C LEU A 210 -13.35 19.24 -4.90
N GLU A 211 -14.61 19.01 -4.53
CA GLU A 211 -15.73 19.86 -4.92
C GLU A 211 -15.71 21.21 -4.20
N GLU A 212 -15.40 21.22 -2.90
CA GLU A 212 -15.24 22.45 -2.10
C GLU A 212 -14.05 23.30 -2.58
N SER A 213 -12.96 22.67 -3.04
CA SER A 213 -11.78 23.37 -3.58
C SER A 213 -11.98 24.08 -4.93
N LYS A 214 -13.19 24.01 -5.52
CA LYS A 214 -13.54 24.71 -6.77
C LYS A 214 -14.17 26.09 -6.55
N GLY A 215 -14.56 26.42 -5.32
CA GLY A 215 -15.05 27.75 -4.93
C GLY A 215 -13.91 28.64 -4.47
#